data_AF-A0A382MCK5-F1
#
_entry.id   AF-A0A382MCK5-F1
#
_cell.length_a   1.000
_cell.length_b   1.000
_cell.length_c   1.000
_cell.angle_alpha   90.00
_cell.angle_beta   90.00
_cell.angle_gamma   90.00
#
_symmetry.space_group_name_H-M   'P 1'
#
loop_
_entity.id
_entity.type
_entity.pdbx_description
1 polymer ?
#
loop_
_entity_poly.entity_id
_entity_poly.type
_entity_poly.pdbx_seq_one_letter_code
_entity_poly.pdbx_strand_id
1 'polypeptide(L)'
;MNAMKIGRQVFIRSVCPISEEQKSFFPIKNSTRKHNFINRIRRPGRGLTFVVSFLTYLLGIFPSLIYALPTSGTVKAGSATINQVSSSSLKISQGSTRAIIDWNSFDIAGGEHVNFQVPSATSVTLN
;
A
#
# COMPACT_ATOMS: atom_id res chain seq x y z
N MET A 1 28.37 -56.72 -25.67
CA MET A 1 28.89 -57.96 -25.04
C MET A 1 29.69 -57.56 -23.82
N ASN A 2 29.25 -57.97 -22.63
CA ASN A 2 29.91 -57.68 -21.35
C ASN A 2 31.16 -58.54 -21.19
N ALA A 3 32.24 -57.94 -20.70
CA ALA A 3 33.32 -58.67 -20.04
C ALA A 3 33.85 -57.84 -18.87
N MET A 4 33.64 -58.38 -17.68
CA MET A 4 34.08 -57.91 -16.36
C MET A 4 35.27 -58.79 -15.93
N LYS A 5 36.39 -58.20 -15.47
CA LYS A 5 37.41 -58.85 -14.60
C LYS A 5 38.43 -57.79 -14.12
N ILE A 6 38.37 -57.30 -12.89
CA ILE A 6 38.95 -57.81 -11.62
C ILE A 6 40.50 -57.77 -11.56
N GLY A 7 41.01 -56.90 -10.68
CA GLY A 7 42.12 -57.16 -9.74
C GLY A 7 43.53 -56.75 -10.17
N ARG A 8 44.22 -55.94 -9.36
CA ARG A 8 45.17 -56.40 -8.32
C ARG A 8 45.94 -55.22 -7.71
N GLN A 9 45.89 -55.13 -6.38
CA GLN A 9 46.76 -54.28 -5.54
C GLN A 9 48.22 -54.69 -5.69
N VAL A 10 49.12 -53.71 -5.80
CA VAL A 10 50.56 -53.91 -5.55
C VAL A 10 51.04 -52.79 -4.62
N PHE A 11 51.31 -53.21 -3.39
CA PHE A 11 51.99 -52.44 -2.35
C PHE A 11 53.51 -52.46 -2.60
N ILE A 12 54.19 -51.64 -1.81
CA ILE A 12 55.62 -51.72 -1.44
C ILE A 12 56.59 -50.85 -2.28
N ARG A 13 57.09 -49.77 -1.67
CA ARG A 13 58.44 -49.69 -1.04
C ARG A 13 58.66 -48.27 -0.51
N SER A 14 58.69 -48.16 0.80
CA SER A 14 59.20 -47.03 1.58
C SER A 14 60.73 -47.03 1.53
N VAL A 15 61.33 -45.92 1.07
CA VAL A 15 62.71 -45.52 1.40
C VAL A 15 62.78 -43.99 1.38
N CYS A 16 62.91 -43.37 2.55
CA CYS A 16 63.38 -42.00 2.68
C CYS A 16 64.88 -42.02 2.96
N PRO A 17 65.72 -41.27 2.22
CA PRO A 17 66.91 -40.67 2.79
C PRO A 17 66.57 -39.25 3.27
N ILE A 18 66.78 -39.04 4.56
CA ILE A 18 66.76 -37.75 5.26
C ILE A 18 67.89 -36.89 4.69
N SER A 19 67.55 -35.73 4.14
CA SER A 19 68.48 -34.62 3.93
C SER A 19 67.89 -33.42 4.67
N GLU A 20 68.57 -33.00 5.72
CA GLU A 20 68.23 -31.82 6.51
C GLU A 20 68.45 -30.53 5.70
N GLU A 21 67.54 -29.57 5.94
CA GLU A 21 67.67 -28.11 5.83
C GLU A 21 68.00 -27.46 4.46
N GLN A 22 67.36 -26.36 4.03
CA GLN A 22 66.71 -25.28 4.79
C GLN A 22 65.33 -24.92 4.26
N LYS A 23 64.37 -24.94 5.19
CA LYS A 23 63.02 -24.40 5.01
C LYS A 23 63.12 -22.88 5.02
N SER A 24 63.17 -22.25 3.85
CA SER A 24 62.83 -20.82 3.71
C SER A 24 61.33 -20.66 3.97
N PHE A 25 60.99 -20.64 5.25
CA PHE A 25 59.66 -20.35 5.73
C PHE A 25 59.40 -18.86 5.55
N PHE A 26 58.95 -18.47 4.36
CA PHE A 26 58.24 -17.21 4.22
C PHE A 26 56.95 -17.35 5.04
N PRO A 27 56.71 -16.51 6.07
CA PRO A 27 55.41 -16.52 6.71
C PRO A 27 54.42 -16.04 5.65
N ILE A 28 53.63 -16.97 5.11
CA ILE A 28 52.39 -16.62 4.43
C ILE A 28 51.56 -15.93 5.51
N LYS A 29 51.57 -14.60 5.51
CA LYS A 29 50.69 -13.81 6.34
C LYS A 29 49.29 -14.08 5.82
N ASN A 30 48.60 -15.03 6.44
CA ASN A 30 47.20 -15.30 6.18
C ASN A 30 46.46 -13.99 6.40
N SER A 31 46.11 -13.31 5.31
CA SER A 31 45.24 -12.15 5.34
C SER A 31 43.87 -12.67 5.75
N THR A 32 43.58 -12.64 7.04
CA THR A 32 42.22 -12.81 7.54
C THR A 32 41.42 -11.61 7.07
N ARG A 33 40.92 -11.69 5.84
CA ARG A 33 39.89 -10.78 5.33
C ARG A 33 38.63 -11.04 6.14
N LYS A 34 38.47 -10.32 7.26
CA LYS A 34 37.22 -10.28 8.02
C LYS A 34 36.13 -9.66 7.14
N HIS A 35 35.45 -10.49 6.35
CA HIS A 35 34.16 -10.14 5.76
C HIS A 35 33.08 -10.28 6.83
N ASN A 36 33.04 -9.34 7.77
CA ASN A 36 32.03 -9.34 8.83
C ASN A 36 31.42 -7.95 8.99
N PHE A 37 30.75 -7.43 7.98
CA PHE A 37 29.73 -6.39 8.21
C PHE A 37 28.55 -6.54 7.25
N ILE A 38 28.02 -7.77 7.14
CA ILE A 38 26.57 -7.87 6.90
C ILE A 38 25.93 -7.45 8.21
N ASN A 39 25.48 -6.20 8.27
CA ASN A 39 24.60 -5.75 9.34
C ASN A 39 23.35 -6.64 9.29
N ARG A 40 23.28 -7.65 10.16
CA ARG A 40 22.05 -8.40 10.37
C ARG A 40 21.05 -7.39 10.89
N ILE A 41 20.17 -6.89 10.02
CA ILE A 41 19.01 -6.12 10.42
C ILE A 41 18.33 -6.96 11.49
N ARG A 42 18.39 -6.51 12.74
CA ARG A 42 17.72 -7.18 13.84
C ARG A 42 16.25 -7.21 13.45
N ARG A 43 15.66 -8.40 13.40
CA ARG A 43 14.24 -8.55 13.10
C ARG A 43 13.49 -7.62 14.06
N PRO A 44 12.65 -6.69 13.56
CA PRO A 44 11.92 -5.80 14.42
C PRO A 44 11.14 -6.64 15.43
N GLY A 45 11.17 -6.23 16.70
CA GLY A 45 10.36 -6.88 17.72
C GLY A 45 8.90 -6.81 17.30
N ARG A 46 8.11 -7.84 17.64
CA ARG A 46 6.68 -7.92 17.26
C ARG A 46 5.94 -6.62 17.57
N GLY A 47 6.24 -5.98 18.71
CA GLY A 47 5.68 -4.68 19.09
C GLY A 47 6.00 -3.52 18.14
N LEU A 48 7.24 -3.42 17.64
CA LEU A 48 7.61 -2.39 16.67
C LEU A 48 6.86 -2.59 15.35
N THR A 49 6.73 -3.83 14.89
CA THR A 49 5.93 -4.14 13.69
C THR A 49 4.47 -3.78 13.87
N PHE A 50 3.87 -4.04 15.05
CA PHE A 50 2.50 -3.61 15.35
C PHE A 50 2.36 -2.09 15.35
N VAL A 51 3.26 -1.35 16.00
CA VAL A 51 3.21 0.12 16.06
C VAL A 51 3.33 0.72 14.66
N VAL A 52 4.29 0.24 13.86
CA VAL A 52 4.46 0.71 12.49
C VAL A 52 3.21 0.39 11.66
N SER A 53 2.66 -0.82 11.75
CA SER A 53 1.45 -1.20 11.00
C SER A 53 0.22 -0.38 11.43
N PHE A 54 0.06 -0.13 12.72
CA PHE A 54 -1.02 0.68 13.26
C PHE A 54 -0.89 2.15 12.83
N LEU A 55 0.33 2.69 12.86
CA LEU A 55 0.60 4.05 12.36
C LEU A 55 0.37 4.16 10.86
N THR A 56 0.78 3.15 10.07
CA THR A 56 0.49 3.08 8.63
C THR A 56 -1.01 2.98 8.37
N TYR A 57 -1.77 2.25 9.19
CA TYR A 57 -3.23 2.18 9.08
C TYR A 57 -3.89 3.54 9.36
N LEU A 58 -3.49 4.22 10.45
CA LEU A 58 -4.02 5.54 10.81
C LEU A 58 -3.72 6.61 9.75
N LEU A 59 -2.54 6.58 9.14
CA LEU A 59 -2.10 7.60 8.19
C LEU A 59 -2.42 7.28 6.73
N GLY A 60 -2.55 6.01 6.36
CA GLY A 60 -2.64 5.57 4.96
C GLY A 60 -3.96 4.92 4.55
N ILE A 61 -4.76 4.41 5.49
CA ILE A 61 -5.98 3.62 5.20
C ILE A 61 -7.10 3.99 6.19
N PHE A 62 -7.13 5.24 6.67
CA PHE A 62 -8.30 5.71 7.41
C PHE A 62 -9.41 6.04 6.40
N PRO A 63 -10.61 5.42 6.47
CA PRO A 63 -11.70 5.75 5.57
C PRO A 63 -12.10 7.21 5.79
N SER A 64 -11.94 8.05 4.77
CA SER A 64 -12.56 9.36 4.77
C SER A 64 -14.07 9.18 4.64
N LEU A 65 -14.83 9.86 5.49
CA LEU A 65 -16.26 10.04 5.26
C LEU A 65 -16.41 10.94 4.04
N ILE A 66 -16.56 10.33 2.86
CA ILE A 66 -16.89 11.06 1.64
C ILE A 66 -18.40 11.24 1.65
N TYR A 67 -18.80 12.48 1.89
CA TYR A 67 -20.18 12.93 1.75
C TYR A 67 -20.49 13.12 0.25
N ALA A 68 -21.61 12.58 -0.23
CA ALA A 68 -22.02 12.60 -1.62
C ALA A 68 -23.34 13.37 -1.76
N LEU A 69 -23.31 14.68 -1.48
CA LEU A 69 -24.40 15.59 -1.83
C LEU A 69 -24.35 15.97 -3.31
N PRO A 70 -25.48 16.37 -3.93
CA PRO A 70 -25.49 16.87 -5.30
C PRO A 70 -24.49 18.02 -5.48
N THR A 71 -23.73 18.00 -6.58
CA THR A 71 -22.64 18.97 -6.80
C THR A 71 -22.83 19.80 -8.06
N SER A 72 -22.32 21.03 -8.00
CA SER A 72 -22.28 21.98 -9.12
C SER A 72 -23.63 22.24 -9.80
N GLY A 73 -24.72 22.26 -9.02
CA GLY A 73 -26.06 22.53 -9.52
C GLY A 73 -26.21 23.95 -10.08
N THR A 74 -26.76 24.06 -11.29
CA THR A 74 -27.03 25.33 -11.98
C THR A 74 -28.50 25.40 -12.36
N VAL A 75 -29.20 26.44 -11.92
CA VAL A 75 -30.60 26.66 -12.30
C VAL A 75 -30.67 27.06 -13.78
N LYS A 76 -31.33 26.25 -14.61
CA LYS A 76 -31.51 26.50 -16.06
C LYS A 76 -32.85 27.15 -16.39
N ALA A 77 -33.87 26.91 -15.58
CA ALA A 77 -35.19 27.52 -15.74
C ALA A 77 -35.89 27.69 -14.40
N GLY A 78 -36.80 28.67 -14.32
CA GLY A 78 -37.46 29.06 -13.08
C GLY A 78 -36.51 29.75 -12.09
N SER A 79 -36.87 29.70 -10.82
CA SER A 79 -36.08 30.22 -9.71
C SER A 79 -35.95 29.20 -8.59
N ALA A 80 -34.70 28.95 -8.19
CA ALA A 80 -34.36 28.14 -7.02
C ALA A 80 -33.02 28.64 -6.45
N THR A 81 -32.84 28.48 -5.15
CA THR A 81 -31.55 28.71 -4.48
C THR A 81 -31.07 27.40 -3.87
N ILE A 82 -29.80 27.08 -4.12
CA ILE A 82 -29.14 25.88 -3.61
C ILE A 82 -28.25 26.33 -2.46
N ASN A 83 -28.51 25.81 -1.26
CA ASN A 83 -27.77 26.17 -0.06
C ASN A 83 -27.35 24.92 0.70
N GLN A 84 -26.04 24.70 0.81
CA GLN A 84 -25.50 23.61 1.61
C GLN A 84 -25.48 24.04 3.08
N VAL A 85 -26.35 23.41 3.88
CA VAL A 85 -26.56 23.76 5.30
C VAL A 85 -25.50 23.11 6.18
N SER A 86 -25.03 21.92 5.81
CA SER A 86 -23.94 21.21 6.48
C SER A 86 -23.23 20.26 5.51
N SER A 87 -22.22 19.52 5.99
CA SER A 87 -21.55 18.50 5.17
C SER A 87 -22.49 17.39 4.67
N SER A 88 -23.61 17.13 5.37
CA SER A 88 -24.57 16.07 5.04
C SER A 88 -25.97 16.57 4.71
N SER A 89 -26.18 17.89 4.59
CA SER A 89 -27.49 18.44 4.26
C SER A 89 -27.44 19.56 3.25
N LEU A 90 -28.23 19.39 2.18
CA LEU A 90 -28.46 20.37 1.13
C LEU A 90 -29.92 20.85 1.20
N LYS A 91 -30.12 22.16 1.18
CA LYS A 91 -31.44 22.78 1.13
C LYS A 91 -31.61 23.49 -0.21
N ILE A 92 -32.68 23.16 -0.91
CA ILE A 92 -33.06 23.77 -2.18
C ILE A 92 -34.36 24.53 -1.98
N SER A 93 -34.33 25.85 -2.08
CA SER A 93 -35.52 26.69 -1.91
C SER A 93 -35.99 27.16 -3.28
N GLN A 94 -37.06 26.56 -3.79
CA GLN A 94 -37.63 26.90 -5.09
C GLN A 94 -38.58 28.09 -4.95
N GLY A 95 -38.35 29.15 -5.71
CA GLY A 95 -39.18 30.37 -5.70
C GLY A 95 -40.30 30.37 -6.74
N SER A 96 -40.31 29.39 -7.65
CA SER A 96 -41.24 29.31 -8.79
C SER A 96 -42.04 28.01 -8.78
N THR A 97 -43.18 27.94 -9.47
CA THR A 97 -43.97 26.70 -9.53
C THR A 97 -43.22 25.58 -10.28
N ARG A 98 -42.34 25.93 -11.21
CA ARG A 98 -41.51 24.98 -11.97
C ARG A 98 -40.08 25.47 -12.04
N ALA A 99 -39.13 24.61 -11.72
CA ALA A 99 -37.70 24.89 -11.90
C ALA A 99 -36.98 23.70 -12.53
N ILE A 100 -35.89 24.00 -13.25
CA ILE A 100 -34.96 23.01 -13.77
C ILE A 100 -33.59 23.33 -13.19
N ILE A 101 -32.97 22.34 -12.56
CA ILE A 101 -31.62 22.44 -12.01
C ILE A 101 -30.79 21.36 -12.71
N ASP A 102 -29.72 21.80 -13.36
CA ASP A 102 -28.77 20.93 -14.05
C ASP A 102 -27.60 20.65 -13.10
N TRP A 103 -27.31 19.37 -12.83
CA TRP A 103 -26.31 18.93 -11.87
C TRP A 103 -25.13 18.26 -12.55
N ASN A 104 -23.91 18.46 -12.04
CA ASN A 104 -22.77 17.67 -12.52
C ASN A 104 -22.85 16.23 -12.00
N SER A 105 -23.29 16.07 -10.76
CA SER A 105 -23.67 14.80 -10.15
C SER A 105 -24.81 15.03 -9.17
N PHE A 106 -25.73 14.08 -9.11
CA PHE A 106 -26.81 14.06 -8.15
C PHE A 106 -26.79 12.72 -7.42
N ASP A 107 -26.14 12.72 -6.26
CA ASP A 107 -26.04 11.57 -5.38
C ASP A 107 -26.53 11.98 -3.98
N ILE A 108 -26.93 11.00 -3.17
CA ILE A 108 -27.27 11.17 -1.75
C ILE A 108 -26.80 9.92 -1.02
N ALA A 109 -25.74 10.02 -0.23
CA ALA A 109 -25.23 8.89 0.56
C ALA A 109 -26.07 8.65 1.82
N GLY A 110 -25.80 7.51 2.48
CA GLY A 110 -26.45 7.18 3.75
C GLY A 110 -26.17 8.21 4.83
N GLY A 111 -27.22 8.70 5.49
CA GLY A 111 -27.12 9.75 6.51
C GLY A 111 -27.11 11.18 5.95
N GLU A 112 -27.28 11.34 4.64
CA GLU A 112 -27.40 12.64 4.00
C GLU A 112 -28.84 12.96 3.60
N HIS A 113 -29.12 14.26 3.45
CA HIS A 113 -30.46 14.73 3.14
C HIS A 113 -30.44 15.92 2.18
N VAL A 114 -31.21 15.81 1.10
CA VAL A 114 -31.54 16.92 0.21
C VAL A 114 -32.99 17.33 0.46
N ASN A 115 -33.21 18.56 0.92
CA ASN A 115 -34.54 19.08 1.24
C ASN A 115 -34.98 20.11 0.21
N PHE A 116 -36.02 19.78 -0.56
CA PHE A 116 -36.68 20.70 -1.48
C PHE A 116 -37.83 21.43 -0.79
N GLN A 117 -37.68 22.73 -0.60
CA GLN A 117 -38.76 23.63 -0.20
C GLN A 117 -39.38 24.24 -1.45
N VAL A 118 -40.57 23.74 -1.82
CA VAL A 118 -41.29 24.18 -3.01
C VAL A 118 -42.51 25.04 -2.66
N PRO A 119 -42.97 25.94 -3.55
CA PRO A 119 -44.03 26.90 -3.20
C PRO A 119 -45.41 26.27 -2.90
N SER A 120 -45.73 25.13 -3.50
CA SER A 120 -47.04 24.49 -3.40
C SER A 120 -46.93 22.98 -3.66
N ALA A 121 -47.97 22.23 -3.29
CA ALA A 121 -48.06 20.80 -3.60
C ALA A 121 -48.10 20.47 -5.10
N THR A 122 -48.43 21.45 -5.95
CA THR A 122 -48.44 21.31 -7.42
C THR A 122 -47.13 21.73 -8.07
N SER A 123 -46.16 22.19 -7.29
CA SER A 123 -44.87 22.62 -7.81
C SER A 123 -44.01 21.42 -8.22
N VAL A 124 -43.18 21.61 -9.25
CA VAL A 124 -42.32 20.56 -9.81
C VAL A 124 -40.90 21.08 -9.94
N THR A 125 -39.92 20.20 -9.69
CA THR A 125 -38.51 20.42 -9.95
C THR A 125 -38.00 19.30 -10.85
N LEU A 126 -37.30 19.65 -11.92
CA LEU A 126 -36.53 18.71 -12.73
C LEU A 126 -35.05 18.82 -12.33
N ASN A 127 -34.44 17.67 -12.03
CA ASN A 127 -33.02 17.53 -11.67
C ASN A 127 -32.30 16.67 -12.70
#